data_AF-A0A259SU09-F1
#
_entry.id   AF-A0A259SU09-F1
#
_cell.length_a   1.000
_cell.length_b   1.000
_cell.length_c   1.000
_cell.angle_alpha   90.00
_cell.angle_beta   90.00
_cell.angle_gamma   90.00
#
_symmetry.space_group_name_H-M   'P 1'
#
loop_
_entity.id
_entity.type
_entity.pdbx_description
1 polymer ?
#
loop_
_entity_poly.entity_id
_entity_poly.type
_entity_poly.pdbx_seq_one_letter_code
_entity_poly.pdbx_strand_id
1 'polypeptide(L)' 'SDRLLTFVTTSGPVRPRGGCQFDVVPNGTEVRCTLAAELTGIKALAMTGAVHRTMNAEVGALDRAKAYLET' A
#
# COMPACT_ATOMS: atom_id res chain seq x y z
N SER A 1 -12.36 13.71 11.70
CA SER A 1 -12.28 12.28 12.04
C SER A 1 -11.12 11.70 11.27
N ASP A 2 -10.17 11.10 11.97
CA ASP A 2 -9.07 10.35 11.36
C ASP A 2 -9.55 8.89 11.21
N ARG A 3 -9.71 8.42 9.97
CA ARG A 3 -10.16 7.04 9.70
C ARG A 3 -8.95 6.22 9.25
N LEU A 4 -8.78 5.05 9.84
CA LEU A 4 -7.74 4.10 9.48
C LEU A 4 -8.36 2.79 8.99
N LEU A 5 -8.03 2.41 7.75
CA LEU A 5 -8.29 1.08 7.22
C LEU A 5 -7.00 0.27 7.30
N THR A 6 -7.04 -0.95 7.83
CA THR A 6 -5.89 -1.87 7.83
C THR A 6 -6.25 -3.16 7.14
N PHE A 7 -5.28 -3.80 6.50
CA PHE A 7 -5.46 -5.07 5.81
C PHE A 7 -4.19 -5.92 5.85
N VAL A 8 -4.35 -7.24 5.69
CA VAL A 8 -3.26 -8.20 5.63
C VAL A 8 -3.50 -9.16 4.48
N THR A 9 -2.44 -9.47 3.74
CA THR A 9 -2.51 -10.50 2.69
C THR A 9 -2.47 -11.88 3.33
N THR A 10 -3.47 -12.71 3.02
CA THR A 10 -3.62 -14.07 3.58
C THR A 10 -2.83 -15.13 2.81
N SER A 11 -2.37 -14.82 1.59
CA SER A 11 -1.70 -15.75 0.68
C SER A 11 -0.41 -15.18 0.06
N GLY A 12 0.39 -16.06 -0.53
CA GLY A 12 1.63 -15.70 -1.22
C GLY A 12 2.89 -15.78 -0.34
N PRO A 13 4.07 -15.59 -0.96
CA PRO A 13 5.36 -15.83 -0.32
C PRO A 13 5.82 -14.71 0.62
N VAL A 14 5.28 -13.49 0.47
CA VAL A 14 5.77 -12.26 1.12
C VAL A 14 4.75 -11.68 2.11
N ARG A 15 3.45 -11.89 1.87
CA ARG A 15 2.33 -11.56 2.79
C ARG A 15 2.45 -10.17 3.45
N PRO A 16 2.44 -9.08 2.65
CA PRO A 16 2.54 -7.75 3.20
C PRO A 16 1.32 -7.41 4.09
N ARG A 17 1.54 -6.46 4.99
CA ARG A 17 0.51 -5.75 5.75
C ARG A 17 0.41 -4.34 5.21
N GLY A 18 -0.80 -3.82 5.10
CA GLY A 18 -1.02 -2.46 4.62
C GLY A 18 -2.11 -1.76 5.40
N GLY A 19 -2.21 -0.46 5.14
CA GLY A 19 -3.29 0.35 5.65
C GLY A 19 -3.37 1.69 4.95
N CYS A 20 -4.51 2.35 5.07
CA CYS A 20 -4.75 3.67 4.51
C CYS A 20 -5.33 4.58 5.60
N GLN A 21 -4.66 5.71 5.81
CA GLN A 21 -5.12 6.79 6.66
C GLN A 21 -5.86 7.82 5.81
N PHE A 22 -6.97 8.33 6.34
CA PHE A 22 -7.84 9.31 5.68
C PHE A 22 -7.96 10.54 6.56
N ASP A 23 -7.35 11.63 6.11
CA ASP A 23 -7.35 12.90 6.79
C ASP A 23 -8.24 13.91 6.05
N VAL A 24 -9.14 14.56 6.79
CA VAL A 24 -9.97 15.64 6.23
C VAL A 24 -9.10 16.89 6.05
N VAL A 25 -9.05 17.40 4.83
CA VAL A 25 -8.34 18.64 4.47
C VAL A 25 -9.33 19.64 3.87
N PRO A 26 -9.04 20.96 3.83
CA PRO A 26 -10.02 21.97 3.46
C PRO A 26 -10.77 21.74 2.13
N ASN A 27 -10.13 21.08 1.16
CA ASN A 27 -10.69 20.84 -0.18
C ASN A 27 -10.80 19.34 -0.53
N GLY A 28 -10.94 18.47 0.48
CA GLY A 28 -11.15 17.05 0.22
C GLY A 28 -10.62 16.13 1.31
N THR A 29 -10.04 15.02 0.90
CA THR A 29 -9.47 14.01 1.79
C THR A 29 -8.07 13.67 1.31
N GLU A 30 -7.08 13.84 2.18
CA GLU A 30 -5.75 13.27 1.95
C GLU A 30 -5.82 11.78 2.31
N VAL A 31 -5.41 10.92 1.36
CA VAL A 31 -5.35 9.48 1.57
C VAL A 31 -3.90 9.03 1.52
N ARG A 32 -3.41 8.49 2.63
CA ARG A 32 -2.04 7.98 2.74
C ARG A 32 -2.09 6.47 2.95
N CYS A 33 -1.77 5.71 1.91
CA CYS A 33 -1.65 4.26 2.01
C CYS A 33 -0.20 3.83 2.22
N THR A 34 -0.01 2.84 3.08
CA THR A 34 1.27 2.22 3.39
C THR A 34 1.17 0.72 3.15
N LEU A 35 2.29 0.14 2.72
CA LEU A 35 2.43 -1.30 2.53
C LEU A 35 3.81 -1.68 3.06
N ALA A 36 3.86 -2.69 3.92
CA ALA A 36 5.08 -3.17 4.54
C ALA A 36 5.13 -4.71 4.47
N ALA A 37 6.29 -5.25 4.15
CA ALA A 37 6.56 -6.68 4.21
C ALA A 37 7.87 -6.91 4.96
N GLU A 38 7.86 -7.79 5.94
CA GLU A 38 9.08 -8.24 6.57
C GLU A 38 9.69 -9.37 5.74
N LEU A 39 10.79 -9.04 5.07
CA LEU A 39 11.59 -10.01 4.34
C LEU A 39 12.75 -10.47 5.24
N THR A 40 12.75 -11.74 5.65
CA THR A 40 13.81 -12.31 6.49
C THR A 40 14.62 -13.39 5.74
N GLY A 41 15.90 -13.50 6.08
CA GLY A 41 16.81 -14.55 5.59
C GLY A 41 17.06 -14.53 4.06
N ILE A 42 17.27 -15.72 3.49
CA ILE A 42 17.58 -15.92 2.05
C ILE A 42 16.46 -15.41 1.14
N LYS A 43 15.20 -15.42 1.61
CA LYS A 43 14.04 -14.91 0.87
C LYS A 43 14.16 -13.40 0.60
N ALA A 44 14.77 -12.64 1.50
CA ALA A 44 15.01 -11.21 1.28
C ALA A 44 15.94 -10.99 0.08
N LEU A 45 17.09 -11.65 0.05
CA LEU A 45 18.09 -11.48 -1.00
C LEU A 45 17.54 -11.86 -2.39
N ALA A 46 16.78 -12.95 -2.50
CA ALA A 46 16.23 -13.39 -3.78
C ALA A 46 15.01 -12.58 -4.25
N MET A 47 14.21 -12.04 -3.33
CA MET A 47 12.89 -11.48 -3.66
C MET A 47 12.79 -9.95 -3.55
N THR A 48 13.78 -9.27 -2.98
CA THR A 48 13.72 -7.80 -2.75
C THR A 48 13.33 -7.03 -4.01
N GLY A 49 13.94 -7.33 -5.16
CA GLY A 49 13.64 -6.62 -6.42
C GLY A 49 12.22 -6.88 -6.94
N ALA A 50 11.70 -8.10 -6.81
CA ALA A 50 10.34 -8.44 -7.24
C ALA A 50 9.28 -7.84 -6.29
N VAL A 51 9.57 -7.83 -4.99
CA VAL A 51 8.70 -7.23 -3.96
C VAL A 51 8.62 -5.72 -4.13
N HIS A 52 9.75 -5.03 -4.30
CA HIS A 52 9.75 -3.59 -4.56
C HIS A 52 8.93 -3.22 -5.80
N ARG A 53 9.09 -3.95 -6.90
CA ARG A 53 8.30 -3.70 -8.12
C ARG A 53 6.80 -3.89 -7.90
N THR A 54 6.42 -4.96 -7.19
CA THR A 54 5.01 -5.24 -6.90
C THR A 54 4.42 -4.17 -5.98
N MET A 55 5.13 -3.80 -4.91
CA MET A 55 4.70 -2.75 -3.99
C MET A 55 4.56 -1.40 -4.69
N ASN A 56 5.50 -1.03 -5.56
CA ASN A 56 5.40 0.20 -6.35
C ASN A 56 4.19 0.18 -7.30
N ALA A 57 3.88 -0.96 -7.92
CA ALA A 57 2.72 -1.09 -8.79
C ALA A 57 1.39 -0.93 -8.01
N GLU A 58 1.32 -1.44 -6.79
CA GLU A 58 0.17 -1.28 -5.89
C GLU A 58 0.03 0.17 -5.41
N VAL A 59 1.13 0.84 -5.05
CA VAL A 59 1.08 2.28 -4.72
C VAL A 59 0.65 3.11 -5.93
N GLY A 60 1.12 2.78 -7.14
CA GLY A 60 0.67 3.45 -8.38
C GLY A 60 -0.81 3.23 -8.72
N ALA A 61 -1.49 2.26 -8.09
CA ALA A 61 -2.93 2.13 -8.20
C ALA A 61 -3.68 3.27 -7.48
N LEU A 62 -3.09 3.92 -6.47
CA LEU A 62 -3.67 5.10 -5.83
C LEU A 62 -3.85 6.25 -6.81
N ASP A 63 -2.90 6.48 -7.70
CA ASP A 63 -3.01 7.55 -8.70
C ASP A 63 -4.21 7.32 -9.63
N ARG A 64 -4.45 6.06 -10.01
CA ARG A 64 -5.64 5.70 -10.80
C ARG A 64 -6.92 5.88 -10.01
N ALA A 65 -6.92 5.52 -8.73
CA ALA A 65 -8.08 5.71 -7.86
C ALA A 65 -8.42 7.20 -7.68
N LYS A 66 -7.41 8.06 -7.50
CA LYS A 66 -7.58 9.51 -7.47
C LYS A 66 -8.20 10.03 -8.77
N ALA A 67 -7.62 9.64 -9.92
CA ALA A 67 -8.14 10.04 -11.22
C ALA A 67 -9.61 9.62 -11.45
N TYR A 68 -10.00 8.45 -10.95
CA TYR A 68 -11.39 7.98 -11.03
C TYR A 68 -12.35 8.74 -10.10
N LEU A 69 -11.89 9.17 -8.93
CA LEU A 69 -12.72 9.87 -7.95
C LEU A 69 -12.86 11.38 -8.22
N GLU A 70 -11.94 11.96 -8.98
CA GLU A 70 -11.89 13.40 -9.31
C GLU A 70 -12.47 13.73 -10.69
N THR A 71 -13.13 12.77 -11.35
CA THR A 71 -14.00 13.03 -12.52
C THR A 71 -15.29 13.73 -12.11
#